data_AF-A0A2N2IZ63-F1
#
_entry.id   AF-A0A2N2IZ63-F1
#
_cell.length_a   1.000
_cell.length_b   1.000
_cell.length_c   1.000
_cell.angle_alpha   90.00
_cell.angle_beta   90.00
_cell.angle_gamma   90.00
#
_symmetry.space_group_name_H-M   'P 1'
#
loop_
_entity.id
_entity.type
_entity.pdbx_description
1 polymer ?
#
loop_
_entity_poly.entity_id
_entity_poly.type
_entity_poly.pdbx_seq_one_letter_code
_entity_poly.pdbx_strand_id
1 'polypeptide(L)' 'LLGPDHRLLVPACILGGASYLILCDLLARTLPTSGEMPVGIVTALIGAPLFIVLLWRSRRCQ' A
#
# COMPACT_ATOMS: atom_id res chain seq x y z
N LEU A 1 14.88 -12.88 -5.76
CA LEU A 1 14.40 -13.91 -4.80
C LEU A 1 12.95 -14.32 -5.03
N LEU A 2 12.13 -13.51 -5.69
CA LEU A 2 10.96 -13.99 -6.44
C LEU A 2 11.20 -13.63 -7.91
N GLY A 3 11.30 -14.63 -8.78
CA GLY A 3 11.33 -14.40 -10.23
C GLY A 3 9.95 -13.97 -10.74
N PRO A 4 9.78 -13.76 -12.06
CA PRO A 4 8.49 -13.42 -12.68
C PRO A 4 7.42 -14.51 -12.53
N ASP A 5 7.67 -15.58 -11.76
CA ASP A 5 6.71 -16.65 -11.50
C ASP A 5 5.48 -16.10 -10.79
N HIS A 6 4.40 -15.98 -11.58
CA HIS A 6 3.12 -15.45 -11.15
C HIS A 6 2.54 -16.26 -9.97
N ARG A 7 2.93 -17.53 -9.85
CA ARG A 7 2.50 -18.45 -8.77
C ARG A 7 2.96 -18.01 -7.38
N LEU A 8 4.09 -17.32 -7.27
CA LEU A 8 4.59 -16.77 -6.00
C LEU A 8 4.28 -15.29 -5.86
N LEU A 9 4.27 -14.54 -6.97
CA LEU A 9 3.97 -13.12 -6.97
C LEU A 9 2.51 -12.84 -6.58
N VAL A 10 1.55 -13.61 -7.11
CA VAL A 10 0.12 -13.44 -6.81
C VAL A 10 -0.19 -13.61 -5.31
N PRO A 11 0.18 -14.71 -4.64
CA PRO A 11 -0.08 -14.85 -3.21
C PRO A 11 0.66 -13.80 -2.38
N ALA A 12 1.88 -13.42 -2.75
CA ALA A 12 2.61 -12.34 -2.08
C ALA A 12 1.91 -10.98 -2.21
N CYS A 13 1.41 -10.64 -3.40
CA CYS A 13 0.65 -9.42 -3.65
C CYS A 13 -0.69 -9.42 -2.90
N ILE A 14 -1.39 -10.56 -2.84
CA ILE A 14 -2.63 -10.69 -2.07
C ILE A 14 -2.36 -10.45 -0.58
N LEU A 15 -1.38 -11.14 0.00
CA LEU A 15 -1.08 -11.01 1.43
C LEU A 15 -0.54 -9.61 1.78
N GLY A 16 0.33 -9.06 0.94
CA GLY A 16 0.86 -7.70 1.10
C GLY A 16 -0.22 -6.63 0.95
N GLY A 17 -1.06 -6.74 -0.08
CA GLY A 17 -2.17 -5.81 -0.32
C GLY A 17 -3.26 -5.89 0.75
N ALA A 18 -3.63 -7.10 1.18
CA ALA A 18 -4.64 -7.31 2.22
C ALA A 18 -4.18 -6.74 3.57
N SER A 19 -2.95 -7.05 4.00
CA SER A 19 -2.40 -6.51 5.25
C SER A 19 -2.30 -4.97 5.23
N TYR A 20 -1.87 -4.40 4.11
CA TYR A 20 -1.83 -2.94 3.92
C TYR A 20 -3.22 -2.29 4.02
N LEU A 21 -4.23 -2.86 3.35
CA LEU A 21 -5.60 -2.34 3.40
C LEU A 21 -6.21 -2.43 4.80
N ILE A 22 -6.01 -3.54 5.51
CA ILE A 22 -6.49 -3.70 6.89
C ILE A 22 -5.86 -2.64 7.80
N LEU A 23 -4.56 -2.38 7.65
CA LEU A 23 -3.88 -1.35 8.44
C LEU A 23 -4.43 0.05 8.13
N CYS A 24 -4.68 0.36 6.85
CA CYS A 24 -5.27 1.63 6.46
C CYS A 24 -6.72 1.80 6.95
N ASP A 25 -7.54 0.75 6.88
CA ASP A 25 -8.91 0.78 7.41
C ASP A 25 -8.93 0.97 8.92
N LEU A 26 -8.02 0.31 9.65
CA LEU A 26 -7.88 0.51 11.09
C LEU A 26 -7.49 1.95 11.44
N LEU A 27 -6.54 2.53 10.70
CA LEU A 27 -6.13 3.94 10.89
C LEU A 27 -7.28 4.90 10.53
N ALA A 28 -8.03 4.62 9.46
CA ALA A 28 -9.18 5.43 9.06
C ALA A 28 -10.30 5.42 10.10
N ARG A 29 -10.44 4.32 10.86
CA ARG A 29 -11.42 4.22 11.95
C ARG A 29 -10.95 4.81 13.28
N THR A 30 -9.64 4.89 13.53
CA THR A 30 -9.07 5.28 14.83
C THR A 30 -8.61 6.73 14.90
N LEU A 31 -8.20 7.34 13.77
CA LEU A 31 -7.73 8.72 13.72
C LEU A 31 -8.83 9.79 13.88
N PRO A 32 -10.06 9.63 13.36
CA PRO A 32 -11.10 10.64 13.48
C PRO A 32 -11.77 10.59 14.85
N THR A 33 -11.75 11.70 15.60
CA THR A 33 -12.53 11.84 16.85
C THR A 33 -13.98 12.26 16.59
N SER A 34 -14.27 12.89 15.44
CA SER A 34 -15.61 13.27 14.99
C SER A 34 -15.67 13.26 13.46
N GLY A 35 -16.58 12.48 12.88
CA GLY A 35 -16.81 12.39 11.42
C GLY A 35 -16.22 11.14 10.76
N GLU A 36 -16.84 10.71 9.67
CA GLU A 36 -16.44 9.53 8.91
C GLU A 36 -15.28 9.89 7.96
N MET A 37 -14.06 9.49 8.28
CA MET A 37 -12.91 9.73 7.39
C MET A 37 -12.83 8.63 6.31
N PRO A 38 -12.80 8.99 5.02
CA PRO A 38 -12.66 8.01 3.95
C PRO A 38 -11.31 7.31 4.03
N VAL A 39 -11.31 5.97 4.03
CA VAL A 39 -10.09 5.15 4.00
C VAL A 39 -9.17 5.51 2.82
N GLY A 40 -9.76 6.02 1.72
CA GLY A 40 -9.04 6.50 0.55
C GLY A 40 -8.03 7.62 0.82
N ILE A 41 -8.28 8.48 1.82
CA ILE A 41 -7.34 9.55 2.19
C ILE A 41 -6.11 8.95 2.88
N VAL A 42 -6.33 8.00 3.80
CA VAL A 42 -5.26 7.32 4.54
C VAL A 42 -4.39 6.49 3.60
N THR A 43 -5.01 5.73 2.69
CA THR A 43 -4.27 4.95 1.69
C THR A 43 -3.49 5.86 0.73
N ALA A 44 -4.06 6.98 0.29
CA ALA A 44 -3.35 7.91 -0.59
C ALA A 44 -2.14 8.58 0.10
N LEU A 45 -2.28 8.96 1.38
CA LEU A 45 -1.19 9.57 2.16
C LEU A 45 0.00 8.62 2.34
N ILE A 46 -0.25 7.32 2.49
CA ILE A 46 0.81 6.32 2.64
C ILE A 46 1.30 5.82 1.26
N GLY A 47 0.40 5.66 0.31
CA GLY A 47 0.67 5.14 -1.03
C GLY A 47 1.45 6.11 -1.91
N ALA A 48 1.16 7.41 -1.84
CA ALA A 48 1.87 8.44 -2.63
C ALA A 48 3.39 8.48 -2.36
N PRO A 49 3.87 8.55 -1.10
CA PRO A 49 5.32 8.53 -0.84
C PRO A 49 5.95 7.19 -1.23
N LEU A 50 5.28 6.05 -1.02
CA LEU A 50 5.75 4.75 -1.52
C LEU A 50 5.91 4.75 -3.04
N PHE A 51 4.94 5.31 -3.76
CA PHE A 51 4.97 5.39 -5.22
C PHE A 51 6.11 6.28 -5.73
N ILE A 52 6.37 7.42 -5.06
CA ILE A 52 7.50 8.29 -5.36
C ILE A 52 8.83 7.56 -5.14
N VAL A 53 8.98 6.84 -4.03
CA VAL A 53 10.19 6.05 -3.75
C VAL A 53 10.40 4.95 -4.79
N LEU A 54 9.33 4.26 -5.19
CA LEU A 54 9.37 3.26 -6.26
C LEU A 54 9.77 3.88 -7.60
N LEU A 55 9.20 5.04 -7.95
CA LEU A 55 9.53 5.78 -9.16
C LEU A 55 11.02 6.17 -9.17
N TRP A 56 11.54 6.75 -8.08
CA TRP A 56 12.95 7.11 -7.94
C TRP A 56 13.89 5.91 -7.97
N ARG A 57 13.49 4.74 -7.45
CA ARG A 57 14.27 3.50 -7.57
C ARG A 57 14.27 2.99 -9.01
N SER A 58 13.12 3.01 -9.68
CA SER A 58 13.01 2.55 -11.07
C SER A 58 13.86 3.40 -12.02
N ARG A 59 13.99 4.70 -11.74
CA ARG A 59 14.82 5.63 -12.52
C ARG A 59 16.33 5.39 -12.36
N ARG A 60 16.77 4.62 -11.35
CA ARG A 60 18.19 4.31 -11.10
C ARG A 60 18.67 3.01 -11.78
N CYS A 61 17.74 2.22 -12.33
CA CYS A 61 18.05 0.99 -13.08
C CYS A 61 17.75 1.14 -14.58
N GLN A 62 17.51 2.35 -15.06
CA GLN A 62 17.41 2.69 -16.49
C GLN A 62 18.61 3.57 -16.84
#